data_AF-A0A8T6MEH8-F1
#
_entry.id   AF-A0A8T6MEH8-F1
#
_cell.length_a   1.000
_cell.length_b   1.000
_cell.length_c   1.000
_cell.angle_alpha   90.00
_cell.angle_beta   90.00
_cell.angle_gamma   90.00
#
_symmetry.space_group_name_H-M   'P 1'
#
loop_
_entity.id
_entity.type
_entity.pdbx_description
1 polymer ?
#
loop_
_entity_poly.entity_id
_entity_poly.type
_entity_poly.pdbx_seq_one_letter_code
_entity_poly.pdbx_strand_id
1 'polypeptide(L)'
;MALQQTHVIFLKEIIELHPNLLKNYNKKSLYYGAVYPDIFYIRLLKTRPNFSLYLHENKNIIKIGEELYNNSSNISERSFSIGFLSHFFLDKRIHGYLEKIGFIDGPEHLSLEFYLYMFLDKKTKVSVSKNPNKLLKKIFKFYFNKQNYFFIPNILIKRLFLFVCNYIIKETIDIKYKKIKKGNFFKNNLLKISYYFAFNSYGYSVSKLFNPDFKFLEKHLPFLLKEYNLAKKDFIDFLNNGNFYG
;
A
#
# COMPACT_ATOMS: atom_id res chain seq x y z
N MET A 1 6.77 2.54 2.06
CA MET A 1 6.22 2.94 3.37
C MET A 1 5.25 4.11 3.20
N ALA A 2 5.48 5.05 2.26
CA ALA A 2 4.50 6.08 1.88
C ALA A 2 3.21 5.51 1.24
N LEU A 3 3.33 4.60 0.27
CA LEU A 3 2.17 3.94 -0.36
C LEU A 3 1.33 3.16 0.66
N GLN A 4 2.02 2.33 1.45
CA GLN A 4 1.45 1.65 2.62
C GLN A 4 0.82 2.61 3.65
N GLN A 5 1.28 3.85 3.74
CA GLN A 5 0.70 4.83 4.65
C GLN A 5 -0.64 5.38 4.13
N THR A 6 -0.86 5.45 2.81
CA THR A 6 -2.17 5.83 2.24
C THR A 6 -3.27 4.88 2.70
N HIS A 7 -3.04 3.56 2.68
CA HIS A 7 -4.00 2.58 3.20
C HIS A 7 -4.30 2.75 4.69
N VAL A 8 -3.30 3.16 5.48
CA VAL A 8 -3.51 3.42 6.91
C VAL A 8 -4.24 4.73 7.14
N ILE A 9 -3.95 5.77 6.36
CA ILE A 9 -4.69 7.04 6.39
C ILE A 9 -6.15 6.79 6.01
N PHE A 10 -6.39 6.00 4.96
CA PHE A 10 -7.72 5.59 4.51
C PHE A 10 -8.56 5.01 5.64
N LEU A 11 -8.03 4.00 6.35
CA LEU A 11 -8.73 3.42 7.50
C LEU A 11 -8.90 4.39 8.67
N LYS A 12 -7.92 5.25 8.95
CA LYS A 12 -8.03 6.25 10.01
C LYS A 12 -9.17 7.22 9.73
N GLU A 13 -9.28 7.71 8.50
CA GLU A 13 -10.37 8.61 8.13
C GLU A 13 -11.73 7.92 8.22
N ILE A 14 -11.83 6.64 7.86
CA ILE A 14 -13.08 5.87 8.05
C ILE A 14 -13.42 5.74 9.54
N ILE A 15 -12.44 5.47 10.40
CA ILE A 15 -12.64 5.41 11.86
C ILE A 15 -13.04 6.79 12.41
N GLU A 16 -12.45 7.87 11.91
CA GLU A 16 -12.78 9.24 12.30
C GLU A 16 -14.20 9.63 11.88
N LEU A 17 -14.60 9.30 10.64
CA LEU A 17 -15.91 9.62 10.08
C LEU A 17 -17.03 8.73 10.66
N HIS A 18 -16.71 7.46 10.96
CA HIS A 18 -17.68 6.46 11.40
C HIS A 18 -17.12 5.64 12.58
N PRO A 19 -16.95 6.25 13.77
CA PRO A 19 -16.28 5.63 14.91
C PRO A 19 -16.93 4.33 15.36
N ASN A 20 -18.25 4.20 15.18
CA ASN A 20 -19.00 3.02 15.59
C ASN A 20 -18.76 1.79 14.71
N LEU A 21 -18.37 1.94 13.44
CA LEU A 21 -18.18 0.81 12.53
C LEU A 21 -17.05 -0.09 12.97
N LEU A 22 -15.95 0.51 13.45
CA LEU A 22 -14.71 -0.21 13.74
C LEU A 22 -14.28 -0.10 15.22
N LYS A 23 -15.17 0.34 16.12
CA LYS A 23 -14.83 0.58 17.54
C LYS A 23 -14.28 -0.65 18.28
N ASN A 24 -14.80 -1.84 17.96
CA ASN A 24 -14.46 -3.09 18.65
C ASN A 24 -13.21 -3.76 18.06
N TYR A 25 -12.67 -3.23 16.95
CA TYR A 25 -11.53 -3.83 16.27
C TYR A 25 -10.19 -3.38 16.86
N ASN A 26 -9.22 -4.30 16.83
CA ASN A 26 -7.84 -4.04 17.19
C ASN A 26 -7.16 -3.19 16.11
N LYS A 27 -7.00 -1.88 16.38
CA LYS A 27 -6.41 -0.91 15.45
C LYS A 27 -5.05 -1.34 14.88
N LYS A 28 -4.17 -1.94 15.69
CA LYS A 28 -2.84 -2.39 15.23
C LYS A 28 -2.96 -3.46 14.14
N SER A 29 -3.83 -4.43 14.35
CA SER A 29 -4.06 -5.53 13.40
C SER A 29 -4.80 -5.07 12.16
N LEU A 30 -5.75 -4.14 12.32
CA LEU A 30 -6.45 -3.46 11.21
C LEU A 30 -5.46 -2.76 10.27
N TYR A 31 -4.59 -1.90 10.81
CA TYR A 31 -3.57 -1.22 10.00
C TYR A 31 -2.54 -2.20 9.42
N TYR A 32 -2.22 -3.29 10.12
CA TYR A 32 -1.34 -4.31 9.57
C TYR A 32 -1.97 -5.03 8.37
N GLY A 33 -3.25 -5.38 8.44
CA GLY A 33 -3.99 -5.95 7.31
C GLY A 33 -4.02 -5.04 6.10
N ALA A 34 -4.23 -3.73 6.31
CA ALA A 34 -4.31 -2.72 5.26
C ALA A 34 -3.03 -2.56 4.43
N VAL A 35 -1.89 -2.89 5.01
CA VAL A 35 -0.59 -2.80 4.33
C VAL A 35 -0.07 -4.16 3.93
N TYR A 36 -0.68 -5.24 4.40
CA TYR A 36 -0.16 -6.60 4.25
C TYR A 36 0.03 -7.02 2.78
N PRO A 37 -0.92 -6.75 1.87
CA PRO A 37 -0.74 -7.09 0.45
C PRO A 37 0.51 -6.46 -0.16
N ASP A 38 0.92 -5.28 0.29
CA ASP A 38 2.12 -4.58 -0.22
C ASP A 38 3.43 -5.02 0.41
N ILE A 39 3.41 -5.66 1.58
CA ILE A 39 4.64 -5.95 2.35
C ILE A 39 5.65 -6.75 1.52
N PHE A 40 5.17 -7.63 0.64
CA PHE A 40 6.02 -8.49 -0.18
C PHE A 40 6.10 -8.09 -1.65
N TYR A 41 5.41 -7.02 -2.08
CA TYR A 41 5.32 -6.58 -3.48
C TYR A 41 6.70 -6.27 -4.11
N ILE A 42 7.69 -5.92 -3.29
CA ILE A 42 9.04 -5.59 -3.77
C ILE A 42 9.90 -6.85 -3.90
N ARG A 43 9.76 -7.63 -4.99
CA ARG A 43 10.94 -8.18 -5.68
C ARG A 43 10.60 -8.82 -7.02
N LEU A 44 11.48 -8.47 -7.97
CA LEU A 44 11.95 -9.25 -9.10
C LEU A 44 11.96 -10.76 -8.90
N LEU A 45 11.33 -11.44 -9.84
CA LEU A 45 11.95 -12.36 -10.78
C LEU A 45 10.78 -12.97 -11.57
N LYS A 46 10.82 -12.93 -12.91
CA LYS A 46 9.91 -13.69 -13.79
C LYS A 46 9.93 -15.21 -13.55
N THR A 47 10.66 -15.69 -12.54
CA THR A 47 11.01 -17.10 -12.34
C THR A 47 10.36 -17.75 -11.12
N ARG A 48 9.64 -17.01 -10.24
CA ARG A 48 8.94 -17.62 -9.08
C ARG A 48 7.60 -16.97 -8.73
N PRO A 49 6.63 -17.74 -8.20
CA PRO A 49 5.32 -17.21 -7.79
C PRO A 49 5.47 -16.17 -6.67
N ASN A 50 5.01 -14.94 -6.91
CA ASN A 50 5.01 -13.85 -5.93
C ASN A 50 3.64 -13.76 -5.26
N PHE A 51 3.61 -13.95 -3.95
CA PHE A 51 2.39 -13.97 -3.16
C PHE A 51 1.65 -12.62 -3.22
N SER A 52 2.35 -11.50 -3.04
CA SER A 52 1.74 -10.17 -3.13
C SER A 52 1.21 -9.88 -4.53
N LEU A 53 1.95 -10.25 -5.57
CA LEU A 53 1.48 -10.07 -6.97
C LEU A 53 0.21 -10.87 -7.22
N TYR A 54 0.18 -12.14 -6.80
CA TYR A 54 -1.01 -12.98 -6.90
C TYR A 54 -2.21 -12.33 -6.21
N LEU A 55 -2.04 -11.74 -5.03
CA LEU A 55 -3.16 -11.08 -4.34
C LEU A 55 -3.75 -9.93 -5.17
N HIS A 56 -2.91 -9.16 -5.86
CA HIS A 56 -3.36 -8.04 -6.70
C HIS A 56 -3.97 -8.50 -8.03
N GLU A 57 -3.48 -9.59 -8.61
CA GLU A 57 -3.98 -10.13 -9.88
C GLU A 57 -5.23 -11.03 -9.70
N ASN A 58 -5.53 -11.47 -8.47
CA ASN A 58 -6.62 -12.39 -8.22
C ASN A 58 -7.99 -11.69 -8.25
N LYS A 59 -8.80 -12.03 -9.26
CA LYS A 59 -10.18 -11.51 -9.41
C LYS A 59 -11.12 -11.80 -8.23
N ASN A 60 -10.82 -12.82 -7.42
CA ASN A 60 -11.60 -13.24 -6.26
C ASN A 60 -11.04 -12.72 -4.92
N ILE A 61 -10.21 -11.67 -4.94
CA ILE A 61 -9.52 -11.20 -3.73
C ILE A 61 -10.47 -10.74 -2.61
N ILE A 62 -11.63 -10.19 -2.96
CA ILE A 62 -12.66 -9.82 -1.98
C ILE A 62 -13.18 -11.08 -1.27
N LYS A 63 -13.50 -12.14 -2.01
CA LYS A 63 -13.93 -13.43 -1.43
C LYS A 63 -12.85 -14.03 -0.52
N ILE A 64 -11.58 -13.93 -0.89
CA ILE A 64 -10.46 -14.35 -0.03
C ILE A 64 -10.46 -13.55 1.28
N GLY A 65 -10.67 -12.23 1.22
CA GLY A 65 -10.77 -11.38 2.40
C GLY A 65 -11.98 -11.71 3.29
N GLU A 66 -13.13 -12.02 2.71
CA GLU A 66 -14.32 -12.50 3.43
C GLU A 66 -14.05 -13.85 4.11
N GLU A 67 -13.37 -14.77 3.44
CA GLU A 67 -13.00 -16.05 4.04
C GLU A 67 -11.98 -15.91 5.17
N LEU A 68 -11.02 -14.97 5.06
CA LEU A 68 -10.14 -14.61 6.17
C LEU A 68 -10.97 -14.14 7.37
N TYR A 69 -11.97 -13.28 7.14
CA TYR A 69 -12.85 -12.80 8.20
C TYR A 69 -13.67 -13.93 8.84
N ASN A 70 -14.34 -14.75 8.03
CA ASN A 70 -15.20 -15.84 8.48
C ASN A 70 -14.44 -16.95 9.22
N ASN A 71 -13.16 -17.14 8.91
CA ASN A 71 -12.30 -18.12 9.57
C ASN A 71 -11.46 -17.54 10.72
N SER A 72 -11.62 -16.25 11.04
CA SER A 72 -10.89 -15.60 12.11
C SER A 72 -11.35 -16.11 13.49
N SER A 73 -10.38 -16.55 14.29
CA SER A 73 -10.61 -17.13 15.62
C SER A 73 -10.69 -16.10 16.75
N ASN A 74 -10.23 -14.87 16.50
CA ASN A 74 -10.13 -13.83 17.50
C ASN A 74 -10.26 -12.43 16.88
N ILE A 75 -10.43 -11.41 17.72
CA ILE A 75 -10.63 -10.03 17.27
C ILE A 75 -9.43 -9.49 16.47
N SER A 76 -8.21 -9.92 16.76
CA SER A 76 -7.01 -9.45 16.03
C SER A 76 -7.01 -9.98 14.59
N GLU A 77 -7.37 -11.24 14.40
CA GLU A 77 -7.54 -11.86 13.08
C GLU A 77 -8.71 -11.24 12.29
N ARG A 78 -9.86 -10.98 12.94
CA ARG A 78 -10.97 -10.27 12.30
C ARG A 78 -10.55 -8.87 11.86
N SER A 79 -9.86 -8.14 12.74
CA SER A 79 -9.34 -6.80 12.45
C SER A 79 -8.37 -6.81 11.27
N PHE A 80 -7.46 -7.79 11.25
CA PHE A 80 -6.55 -7.97 10.12
C PHE A 80 -7.31 -8.18 8.82
N SER A 81 -8.35 -9.03 8.82
CA SER A 81 -9.14 -9.35 7.62
C SER A 81 -9.90 -8.13 7.09
N ILE A 82 -10.47 -7.30 7.98
CA ILE A 82 -11.09 -6.02 7.59
C ILE A 82 -10.06 -5.05 7.02
N GLY A 83 -8.89 -4.96 7.65
CA GLY A 83 -7.78 -4.18 7.12
C GLY A 83 -7.36 -4.65 5.72
N PHE A 84 -7.22 -5.96 5.54
CA PHE A 84 -6.87 -6.58 4.27
C PHE A 84 -7.90 -6.26 3.17
N LEU A 85 -9.20 -6.33 3.47
CA LEU A 85 -10.25 -5.94 2.53
C LEU A 85 -10.15 -4.46 2.16
N SER A 86 -9.95 -3.58 3.14
CA SER A 86 -9.87 -2.13 2.90
C SER A 86 -8.79 -1.74 1.89
N HIS A 87 -7.68 -2.50 1.84
CA HIS A 87 -6.63 -2.31 0.87
C HIS A 87 -7.15 -2.46 -0.57
N PHE A 88 -7.83 -3.55 -0.88
CA PHE A 88 -8.32 -3.83 -2.23
C PHE A 88 -9.46 -2.92 -2.66
N PHE A 89 -10.26 -2.39 -1.72
CA PHE A 89 -11.25 -1.38 -2.04
C PHE A 89 -10.61 -0.07 -2.50
N LEU A 90 -9.54 0.36 -1.84
CA LEU A 90 -8.78 1.53 -2.25
C LEU A 90 -8.10 1.30 -3.61
N ASP A 91 -7.34 0.22 -3.74
CA ASP A 91 -6.59 -0.09 -4.96
C ASP A 91 -7.50 -0.25 -6.18
N LYS A 92 -8.64 -0.93 -6.05
CA LYS A 92 -9.59 -1.08 -7.14
C LYS A 92 -9.99 0.27 -7.76
N ARG A 93 -10.18 1.30 -6.94
CA ARG A 93 -10.57 2.64 -7.41
C ARG A 93 -9.38 3.41 -7.97
N ILE A 94 -8.25 3.42 -7.26
CA ILE A 94 -7.05 4.14 -7.69
C ILE A 94 -6.49 3.52 -8.98
N HIS A 95 -6.28 2.21 -9.00
CA HIS A 95 -5.75 1.49 -10.16
C HIS A 95 -6.72 1.50 -11.34
N GLY A 96 -8.03 1.41 -11.10
CA GLY A 96 -9.03 1.56 -12.17
C GLY A 96 -8.96 2.93 -12.85
N TYR A 97 -8.67 4.00 -12.10
CA TYR A 97 -8.41 5.31 -12.69
C TYR A 97 -7.09 5.36 -13.44
N LEU A 98 -6.00 4.83 -12.87
CA LEU A 98 -4.68 4.80 -13.50
C LEU A 98 -4.67 4.00 -14.79
N GLU A 99 -5.39 2.88 -14.84
CA GLU A 99 -5.60 2.08 -16.05
C GLU A 99 -6.34 2.89 -17.12
N LYS A 100 -7.41 3.60 -16.75
CA LYS A 100 -8.18 4.45 -17.66
C LYS A 100 -7.33 5.57 -18.30
N ILE A 101 -6.35 6.11 -17.57
CA ILE A 101 -5.45 7.14 -18.10
C ILE A 101 -4.17 6.56 -18.73
N GLY A 102 -4.01 5.24 -18.77
CA GLY A 102 -2.89 4.57 -19.44
C GLY A 102 -1.57 4.58 -18.66
N PHE A 103 -1.61 4.74 -17.34
CA PHE A 103 -0.41 4.90 -16.51
C PHE A 103 -0.22 3.80 -15.45
N ILE A 104 -0.97 2.70 -15.52
CA ILE A 104 -0.90 1.62 -14.52
C ILE A 104 0.47 0.93 -14.44
N ASP A 105 1.15 0.72 -15.56
CA ASP A 105 2.45 0.05 -15.61
C ASP A 105 3.65 1.03 -15.62
N GLY A 106 3.35 2.34 -15.51
CA GLY A 106 4.35 3.40 -15.65
C GLY A 106 4.92 3.88 -14.31
N PRO A 107 6.12 4.50 -14.31
CA PRO A 107 6.65 5.22 -13.14
C PRO A 107 5.74 6.37 -12.66
N GLU A 108 4.86 6.85 -13.53
CA GLU A 108 3.79 7.80 -13.23
C GLU A 108 2.81 7.25 -12.17
N HIS A 109 2.52 5.95 -12.18
CA HIS A 109 1.71 5.27 -11.16
C HIS A 109 2.25 5.57 -9.76
N LEU A 110 3.49 5.15 -9.50
CA LEU A 110 4.14 5.31 -8.21
C LEU A 110 4.26 6.77 -7.79
N SER A 111 4.47 7.66 -8.77
CA SER A 111 4.57 9.10 -8.54
C SER A 111 3.22 9.69 -8.10
N LEU A 112 2.12 9.27 -8.73
CA LEU A 112 0.76 9.70 -8.41
C LEU A 112 0.29 9.20 -7.04
N GLU A 113 0.51 7.92 -6.73
CA GLU A 113 0.14 7.39 -5.41
C GLU A 113 0.96 8.03 -4.28
N PHE A 114 2.26 8.30 -4.52
CA PHE A 114 3.09 9.02 -3.57
C PHE A 114 2.63 10.47 -3.37
N TYR A 115 2.26 11.14 -4.46
CA TYR A 115 1.75 12.51 -4.41
C TYR A 115 0.42 12.59 -3.66
N LEU A 116 -0.48 11.62 -3.88
CA LEU A 116 -1.71 11.46 -3.10
C LEU A 116 -1.40 11.29 -1.60
N TYR A 117 -0.47 10.40 -1.25
CA TYR A 117 -0.02 10.23 0.15
C TYR A 117 0.43 11.56 0.77
N MET A 118 1.28 12.32 0.05
CA MET A 118 1.78 13.60 0.54
C MET A 118 0.68 14.63 0.76
N PHE A 119 -0.31 14.68 -0.12
CA PHE A 119 -1.45 15.58 0.02
C PHE A 119 -2.31 15.21 1.22
N LEU A 120 -2.45 13.91 1.49
CA LEU A 120 -3.19 13.39 2.64
C LEU A 120 -2.41 13.48 3.96
N ASP A 121 -1.13 13.90 3.97
CA ASP A 121 -0.13 13.68 5.04
C ASP A 121 -0.54 14.23 6.42
N LYS A 122 -1.37 13.45 7.11
CA LYS A 122 -1.47 13.40 8.56
C LYS A 122 -0.36 12.47 9.03
N LYS A 123 0.67 12.98 9.73
CA LYS A 123 1.79 12.17 10.27
C LYS A 123 1.29 10.84 10.88
N THR A 124 1.50 9.72 10.18
CA THR A 124 1.00 8.40 10.61
C THR A 124 2.13 7.42 10.85
N LYS A 125 2.24 6.94 12.10
CA LYS A 125 3.08 5.79 12.46
C LYS A 125 2.26 4.51 12.41
N VAL A 126 2.74 3.49 11.69
CA VAL A 126 2.16 2.15 11.67
C VAL A 126 2.94 1.28 12.64
N SER A 127 2.30 0.82 13.72
CA SER A 127 2.92 -0.16 14.62
C SER A 127 2.80 -1.56 14.02
N VAL A 128 3.89 -2.33 14.07
CA VAL A 128 3.88 -3.73 13.61
C VAL A 128 3.03 -4.57 14.56
N SER A 129 1.96 -5.20 14.03
CA SER A 129 1.15 -6.18 14.76
C SER A 129 1.74 -7.59 14.64
N LYS A 130 1.30 -8.52 15.50
CA LYS A 130 1.60 -9.95 15.34
C LYS A 130 0.97 -10.45 14.04
N ASN A 131 1.77 -11.10 13.21
CA ASN A 131 1.35 -11.65 11.93
C ASN A 131 0.41 -12.86 12.14
N PRO A 132 -0.83 -12.88 11.58
CA PRO A 132 -1.79 -13.97 11.77
C PRO A 132 -1.45 -15.21 10.90
N ASN A 133 -0.22 -15.71 11.05
CA ASN A 133 0.35 -16.77 10.22
C ASN A 133 -0.51 -18.04 10.14
N LYS A 134 -1.21 -18.42 11.22
CA LYS A 134 -2.06 -19.63 11.23
C LYS A 134 -3.28 -19.45 10.32
N LEU A 135 -4.01 -18.35 10.46
CA LEU A 135 -5.15 -18.00 9.59
C LEU A 135 -4.72 -17.91 8.13
N LEU A 136 -3.65 -17.16 7.86
CA LEU A 136 -3.13 -16.98 6.51
C LEU A 136 -2.72 -18.31 5.88
N LYS A 137 -2.00 -19.16 6.61
CA LYS A 137 -1.66 -20.51 6.12
C LYS A 137 -2.90 -21.36 5.86
N LYS A 138 -3.94 -21.27 6.69
CA LYS A 138 -5.19 -22.04 6.51
C LYS A 138 -5.90 -21.64 5.22
N ILE A 139 -6.17 -20.34 5.04
CA ILE A 139 -6.89 -19.84 3.87
C ILE A 139 -6.06 -19.97 2.60
N PHE A 140 -4.79 -19.57 2.67
CA PHE A 140 -3.95 -19.64 1.48
C PHE A 140 -3.57 -21.06 1.11
N LYS A 141 -3.51 -22.04 2.01
CA LYS A 141 -3.35 -23.44 1.58
C LYS A 141 -4.50 -23.92 0.68
N PHE A 142 -5.72 -23.43 0.90
CA PHE A 142 -6.89 -23.76 0.07
C PHE A 142 -6.81 -23.09 -1.31
N TYR A 143 -6.49 -21.80 -1.36
CA TYR A 143 -6.39 -21.05 -2.61
C TYR A 143 -5.09 -21.28 -3.39
N PHE A 144 -4.03 -21.69 -2.71
CA PHE A 144 -2.67 -21.81 -3.24
C PHE A 144 -2.27 -23.28 -3.21
N ASN A 145 -2.94 -24.10 -4.03
CA ASN A 145 -2.64 -25.52 -4.11
C ASN A 145 -1.23 -25.71 -4.70
N LYS A 146 -0.32 -26.33 -3.93
CA LYS A 146 1.03 -26.83 -4.28
C LYS A 146 2.12 -25.89 -4.83
N GLN A 147 1.87 -24.62 -5.16
CA GLN A 147 2.98 -23.73 -5.55
C GLN A 147 3.72 -23.23 -4.31
N ASN A 148 5.04 -23.41 -4.28
CA ASN A 148 5.94 -22.90 -3.25
C ASN A 148 6.00 -21.37 -3.31
N TYR A 149 4.93 -20.69 -2.88
CA TYR A 149 4.96 -19.25 -2.66
C TYR A 149 5.88 -18.97 -1.48
N PHE A 150 7.02 -18.35 -1.77
CA PHE A 150 8.04 -18.08 -0.77
C PHE A 150 7.70 -16.80 -0.01
N PHE A 151 7.50 -16.92 1.30
CA PHE A 151 7.63 -15.79 2.22
C PHE A 151 9.09 -15.37 2.23
N ILE A 152 9.43 -14.24 1.62
CA ILE A 152 10.81 -13.75 1.61
C ILE A 152 11.20 -13.34 3.04
N PRO A 153 12.22 -13.98 3.67
CA PRO A 153 12.58 -13.71 5.07
C PRO A 153 13.19 -12.32 5.28
N ASN A 154 13.73 -11.70 4.23
CA ASN A 154 14.50 -10.44 4.33
C ASN A 154 13.61 -9.17 4.31
N ILE A 155 12.63 -9.14 5.22
CA ILE A 155 11.83 -7.94 5.52
C ILE A 155 12.70 -6.74 5.90
N LEU A 156 13.87 -6.98 6.51
CA LEU A 156 14.73 -5.92 7.04
C LEU A 156 15.43 -5.13 5.92
N ILE A 157 15.99 -5.82 4.93
CA ILE A 157 16.60 -5.20 3.73
C ILE A 157 15.53 -4.46 2.91
N LYS A 158 14.32 -5.02 2.77
CA LYS A 158 13.20 -4.35 2.09
C LYS A 158 12.68 -3.11 2.82
N ARG A 159 12.60 -3.16 4.15
CA ARG A 159 12.21 -2.02 4.98
C ARG A 159 13.23 -0.89 4.86
N LEU A 160 14.52 -1.23 4.90
CA LEU A 160 15.60 -0.27 4.68
C LEU A 160 15.51 0.35 3.28
N PHE A 161 15.28 -0.48 2.25
CA PHE A 161 15.10 -0.05 0.86
C PHE A 161 13.93 0.92 0.68
N LEU A 162 12.75 0.57 1.21
CA LEU A 162 11.56 1.41 1.16
C LEU A 162 11.73 2.71 1.95
N PHE A 163 12.40 2.65 3.10
CA PHE A 163 12.69 3.82 3.93
C PHE A 163 13.55 4.82 3.15
N VAL A 164 14.62 4.35 2.50
CA VAL A 164 15.51 5.17 1.68
C VAL A 164 14.76 5.80 0.49
N CYS A 165 13.92 5.03 -0.23
CA CYS A 165 13.14 5.59 -1.34
C CYS A 165 12.20 6.71 -0.88
N ASN A 166 11.44 6.49 0.20
CA ASN A 166 10.53 7.53 0.71
C ASN A 166 11.30 8.75 1.21
N TYR A 167 12.46 8.55 1.86
CA TYR A 167 13.31 9.65 2.31
C TYR A 167 13.76 10.51 1.13
N ILE A 168 14.25 9.90 0.05
CA ILE A 168 14.73 10.64 -1.12
C ILE A 168 13.58 11.35 -1.84
N ILE A 169 12.44 10.68 -2.06
CA ILE A 169 11.30 11.31 -2.75
C ILE A 169 10.76 12.48 -1.90
N LYS A 170 10.59 12.27 -0.59
CA LYS A 170 10.16 13.31 0.35
C LYS A 170 11.11 14.49 0.36
N GLU A 171 12.43 14.27 0.47
CA GLU A 171 13.41 15.36 0.38
C GLU A 171 13.35 16.08 -0.96
N THR A 172 13.21 15.35 -2.07
CA THR A 172 13.13 15.95 -3.41
C THR A 172 11.93 16.89 -3.52
N ILE A 173 10.79 16.49 -2.96
CA ILE A 173 9.58 17.31 -2.95
C ILE A 173 9.70 18.45 -1.93
N ASP A 174 10.22 18.21 -0.72
CA ASP A 174 10.42 19.26 0.28
C ASP A 174 11.40 20.34 -0.20
N ILE A 175 12.46 19.98 -0.93
CA ILE A 175 13.41 20.92 -1.53
C ILE A 175 12.73 21.73 -2.66
N LYS A 176 11.95 21.06 -3.53
CA LYS A 176 11.31 21.73 -4.68
C LYS A 176 10.09 22.58 -4.28
N TYR A 177 9.30 22.13 -3.29
CA TYR A 177 8.02 22.74 -2.91
C TYR A 177 8.10 23.59 -1.63
N LYS A 178 8.81 23.15 -0.58
CA LYS A 178 8.90 23.88 0.70
C LYS A 178 10.08 24.84 0.78
N LYS A 179 10.86 24.99 -0.30
CA LYS A 179 12.04 25.89 -0.39
C LYS A 179 13.02 25.72 0.78
N ILE A 180 13.14 24.50 1.33
CA ILE A 180 14.06 24.24 2.45
C ILE A 180 15.50 24.35 1.96
N LYS A 181 16.36 25.10 2.68
CA LYS A 181 17.77 25.33 2.32
C LYS A 181 18.50 24.00 2.10
N LYS A 182 19.31 23.94 1.02
CA LYS A 182 20.10 22.79 0.51
C LYS A 182 21.21 22.27 1.45
N GLY A 183 21.00 22.24 2.77
CA GLY A 183 21.99 21.72 3.71
C GLY A 183 22.27 20.23 3.46
N ASN A 184 23.51 19.89 3.09
CA ASN A 184 24.05 18.53 2.90
C ASN A 184 23.46 17.65 1.79
N PHE A 185 22.90 18.25 0.72
CA PHE A 185 22.39 17.52 -0.45
C PHE A 185 23.42 16.57 -1.12
N PHE A 186 24.72 16.91 -1.07
CA PHE A 186 25.77 16.20 -1.81
C PHE A 186 26.30 14.92 -1.14
N LYS A 187 26.34 14.82 0.20
CA LYS A 187 26.79 13.59 0.88
C LYS A 187 25.78 12.43 0.76
N ASN A 188 24.50 12.73 0.50
CA ASN A 188 23.43 11.74 0.26
C ASN A 188 23.36 11.22 -1.18
N ASN A 189 24.19 11.70 -2.12
CA ASN A 189 24.15 11.28 -3.53
C ASN A 189 24.78 9.89 -3.78
N LEU A 190 25.69 9.40 -2.94
CA LEU A 190 26.30 8.07 -3.06
C LEU A 190 25.29 6.91 -2.86
N LEU A 191 24.34 7.10 -1.93
CA LEU A 191 23.20 6.20 -1.77
C LEU A 191 22.22 6.34 -2.94
N LYS A 192 21.96 7.56 -3.43
CA LYS A 192 21.11 7.75 -4.63
C LYS A 192 21.69 7.05 -5.87
N ILE A 193 23.01 7.07 -6.06
CA ILE A 193 23.70 6.44 -7.20
C ILE A 193 23.68 4.92 -7.10
N SER A 194 24.02 4.34 -5.94
CA SER A 194 23.97 2.87 -5.75
C SER A 194 22.55 2.31 -5.87
N TYR A 195 21.54 3.07 -5.45
CA TYR A 195 20.13 2.73 -5.66
C TYR A 195 19.64 2.95 -7.09
N TYR A 196 20.11 3.99 -7.78
CA TYR A 196 19.84 4.23 -9.20
C TYR A 196 20.30 3.05 -10.06
N PHE A 197 21.50 2.51 -9.77
CA PHE A 197 22.00 1.30 -10.42
C PHE A 197 21.18 0.05 -10.08
N ALA A 198 20.78 -0.12 -8.81
CA ALA A 198 19.93 -1.23 -8.40
C ALA A 198 18.60 -1.22 -9.17
N PHE A 199 17.87 -0.11 -9.21
CA PHE A 199 16.58 -0.03 -9.90
C PHE A 199 16.66 -0.07 -11.43
N ASN A 200 17.68 0.54 -12.05
CA ASN A 200 17.88 0.41 -13.51
C ASN A 200 18.14 -1.05 -13.89
N SER A 201 18.88 -1.81 -13.07
CA SER A 201 19.04 -3.26 -13.27
C SER A 201 17.72 -4.04 -13.12
N TYR A 202 16.66 -3.38 -12.66
CA TYR A 202 15.34 -3.94 -12.41
C TYR A 202 14.24 -3.39 -13.34
N GLY A 203 14.60 -2.61 -14.36
CA GLY A 203 13.67 -2.13 -15.40
C GLY A 203 12.78 -0.93 -15.01
N TYR A 204 12.96 -0.38 -13.80
CA TYR A 204 12.21 0.79 -13.34
C TYR A 204 12.99 2.07 -13.62
N SER A 205 12.37 3.02 -14.33
CA SER A 205 12.94 4.35 -14.54
C SER A 205 12.76 5.23 -13.30
N VAL A 206 13.71 5.18 -12.36
CA VAL A 206 13.68 6.02 -11.13
C VAL A 206 13.94 7.49 -11.42
N SER A 207 14.45 7.83 -12.60
CA SER A 207 14.70 9.22 -13.00
C SER A 207 13.43 10.07 -12.93
N LYS A 208 12.27 9.50 -13.26
CA LYS A 208 10.95 10.15 -13.14
C LYS A 208 10.47 10.28 -11.69
N LEU A 209 10.81 9.33 -10.80
CA LEU A 209 10.53 9.47 -9.36
C LEU A 209 11.36 10.61 -8.72
N PHE A 210 12.59 10.85 -9.21
CA PHE A 210 13.43 11.96 -8.74
C PHE A 210 13.15 13.28 -9.48
N ASN A 211 12.47 13.24 -10.62
CA ASN A 211 12.03 14.40 -11.39
C ASN A 211 10.56 14.26 -11.79
N PRO A 212 9.63 14.28 -10.81
CA PRO A 212 8.22 14.15 -11.13
C PRO A 212 7.75 15.33 -11.99
N ASP A 213 6.91 15.05 -12.97
CA ASP A 213 6.17 16.08 -13.72
C ASP A 213 5.04 16.61 -12.83
N PHE A 214 5.28 17.73 -12.18
CA PHE A 214 4.31 18.31 -11.25
C PHE A 214 3.03 18.81 -11.95
N LYS A 215 3.11 19.28 -13.19
CA LYS A 215 1.91 19.69 -13.93
C LYS A 215 1.01 18.48 -14.18
N PHE A 216 1.62 17.35 -14.49
CA PHE A 216 0.92 16.06 -14.57
C PHE A 216 0.31 15.68 -13.21
N LEU A 217 1.10 15.69 -12.13
CA LEU A 217 0.60 15.32 -10.79
C LEU A 217 -0.57 16.20 -10.32
N GLU A 218 -0.47 17.52 -10.45
CA GLU A 218 -1.51 18.48 -10.07
C GLU A 218 -2.78 18.31 -10.90
N LYS A 219 -2.65 18.05 -12.21
CA LYS A 219 -3.79 17.77 -13.09
C LYS A 219 -4.59 16.54 -12.64
N HIS A 220 -3.90 15.51 -12.14
CA HIS A 220 -4.52 14.23 -11.82
C HIS A 220 -4.97 14.11 -10.35
N LEU A 221 -4.44 14.93 -9.44
CA LEU A 221 -4.77 14.88 -8.01
C LEU A 221 -6.28 15.01 -7.70
N PRO A 222 -7.06 15.94 -8.28
CA PRO A 222 -8.49 16.04 -7.98
C PRO A 222 -9.28 14.77 -8.32
N PHE A 223 -8.88 14.06 -9.38
CA PHE A 223 -9.49 12.80 -9.78
C PHE A 223 -9.12 11.66 -8.83
N LEU A 224 -7.85 11.58 -8.43
CA LEU A 224 -7.41 10.63 -7.42
C LEU A 224 -8.12 10.83 -6.07
N LEU A 225 -8.31 12.08 -5.64
CA LEU A 225 -9.06 12.40 -4.43
C LEU A 225 -10.54 12.00 -4.56
N LYS A 226 -11.14 12.18 -5.74
CA LYS A 226 -12.51 11.71 -6.01
C LYS A 226 -12.59 10.19 -5.89
N GLU A 227 -11.71 9.44 -6.55
CA GLU A 227 -11.69 7.97 -6.49
C GLU A 227 -11.39 7.45 -5.09
N TYR A 228 -10.48 8.10 -4.35
CA TYR A 228 -10.19 7.81 -2.95
C TYR A 228 -11.44 7.96 -2.06
N ASN A 229 -12.23 9.02 -2.26
CA ASN A 229 -13.48 9.21 -1.51
C ASN A 229 -14.57 8.21 -1.91
N LEU A 230 -14.65 7.85 -3.20
CA LEU A 230 -15.53 6.78 -3.66
C LEU A 230 -15.15 5.43 -3.05
N ALA A 231 -13.85 5.12 -2.94
CA ALA A 231 -13.37 3.92 -2.28
C ALA A 231 -13.81 3.87 -0.80
N LYS A 232 -13.74 4.99 -0.08
CA LYS A 232 -14.23 5.07 1.32
C LYS A 232 -15.71 4.71 1.39
N LYS A 233 -16.52 5.31 0.50
CA LYS A 233 -17.96 5.04 0.44
C LYS A 233 -18.22 3.56 0.16
N ASP A 234 -17.63 3.00 -0.89
CA ASP A 234 -17.81 1.59 -1.27
C ASP A 234 -17.45 0.64 -0.11
N PHE A 235 -16.36 0.92 0.59
CA PHE A 235 -15.91 0.10 1.70
C PHE A 235 -16.83 0.22 2.91
N ILE A 236 -17.33 1.42 3.23
CA ILE A 236 -18.32 1.62 4.29
C ILE A 236 -19.63 0.90 3.97
N ASP A 237 -20.12 1.03 2.74
CA ASP A 237 -21.33 0.34 2.28
C ASP A 237 -21.16 -1.18 2.35
N PHE A 238 -19.98 -1.70 1.97
CA PHE A 238 -19.63 -3.10 2.12
C PHE A 238 -19.66 -3.57 3.58
N LEU A 239 -19.08 -2.81 4.52
CA LEU A 239 -19.09 -3.15 5.94
C LEU A 239 -20.51 -3.20 6.52
N ASN A 240 -21.37 -2.24 6.13
CA ASN A 240 -22.75 -2.17 6.59
C ASN A 240 -23.60 -3.32 6.04
N ASN A 241 -23.43 -3.68 4.77
CA ASN A 241 -24.27 -4.69 4.11
C ASN A 241 -23.80 -6.13 4.40
N GLY A 242 -22.51 -6.34 4.67
CA GLY A 242 -21.93 -7.67 4.84
C GLY A 242 -21.98 -8.25 6.26
N ASN A 243 -22.68 -7.59 7.20
CA ASN A 243 -22.72 -7.98 8.62
C ASN A 243 -21.32 -8.09 9.28
N PHE A 244 -20.37 -7.24 8.89
CA PHE A 244 -19.01 -7.20 9.45
C PHE A 244 -18.95 -6.50 10.82
N TYR A 245 -19.88 -6.82 11.72
CA TYR A 245 -19.93 -6.26 13.06
C TYR A 245 -18.93 -6.97 13.98
N GLY A 246 -18.12 -6.17 14.68
CA GLY A 246 -17.15 -6.63 15.67
C GLY A 246 -17.74 -6.77 17.06
#